data_AF-A0AAW0JC46-F1
#
_entry.id   AF-A0AAW0JC46-F1
#
_cell.length_a   1.000
_cell.length_b   1.000
_cell.length_c   1.000
_cell.angle_alpha   90.00
_cell.angle_beta   90.00
_cell.angle_gamma   90.00
#
_symmetry.space_group_name_H-M   'P 1'
#
loop_
_entity.id
_entity.type
_entity.pdbx_description
1 polymer ?
#
loop_
_entity_poly.entity_id
_entity_poly.type
_entity_poly.pdbx_seq_one_letter_code
_entity_poly.pdbx_strand_id
1 'polypeptide(L)'
;MILRRRTLLAYNKNAIFHSLSTQSTTIQTPYRKTPIPPQDSDTLNKLDHKDWLAPCEVLKITSAIKNPTSLITFLDQYSKRKDYKPNEALYTLVINKLAQANMFDAIDYVMQRINAERHCCRLSDELKSLED
;
A
#
# COMPACT_ATOMS: atom_id res chain seq x y z
N MET A 1 -24.60 -26.78 22.24
CA MET A 1 -23.19 -26.61 21.87
C MET A 1 -23.00 -27.03 20.41
N ILE A 2 -22.88 -26.09 19.47
CA ILE A 2 -22.71 -26.41 18.04
C ILE A 2 -21.26 -26.06 17.67
N LEU A 3 -20.43 -27.09 17.54
CA LEU A 3 -19.03 -26.99 17.18
C LEU A 3 -18.90 -26.78 15.66
N ARG A 4 -18.71 -25.53 15.23
CA ARG A 4 -18.44 -25.21 13.82
C ARG A 4 -16.95 -25.45 13.53
N ARG A 5 -16.65 -26.55 12.83
CA ARG A 5 -15.33 -26.86 12.27
C ARG A 5 -14.95 -25.79 11.24
N ARG A 6 -13.81 -25.12 11.45
CA ARG A 6 -13.17 -24.23 10.47
C ARG A 6 -12.15 -25.04 9.69
N THR A 7 -12.35 -25.19 8.39
CA THR A 7 -11.40 -25.82 7.47
C THR A 7 -10.27 -24.82 7.19
N LEU A 8 -9.04 -25.16 7.56
CA LEU A 8 -7.84 -24.41 7.21
C LEU A 8 -7.34 -24.91 5.85
N LEU A 9 -7.35 -24.06 4.83
CA LEU A 9 -6.60 -24.30 3.61
C LEU A 9 -5.17 -23.81 3.83
N ALA A 10 -4.29 -24.74 4.18
CA ALA A 10 -2.85 -24.52 4.22
C ALA A 10 -2.32 -24.46 2.78
N TYR A 11 -1.89 -23.28 2.35
CA TYR A 11 -1.24 -23.09 1.07
C TYR A 11 0.27 -23.37 1.21
N ASN A 12 0.72 -24.47 0.61
CA ASN A 12 2.11 -24.93 0.60
C ASN A 12 2.79 -24.50 -0.71
N LYS A 13 3.79 -23.61 -0.62
CA LYS A 13 4.63 -23.13 -1.74
C LYS A 13 6.02 -23.76 -1.70
N ASN A 14 6.12 -25.08 -1.81
CA ASN A 14 7.39 -25.74 -2.10
C ASN A 14 7.32 -26.33 -3.51
N ALA A 15 7.56 -25.48 -4.52
CA ALA A 15 7.79 -25.92 -5.89
C ALA A 15 9.29 -25.87 -6.18
N ILE A 16 9.90 -27.05 -6.19
CA ILE A 16 11.27 -27.31 -6.63
C ILE A 16 11.31 -27.11 -8.15
N PHE A 17 12.12 -26.16 -8.63
CA PHE A 17 12.47 -26.05 -10.04
C PHE A 17 13.97 -26.23 -10.20
N HIS A 18 14.37 -27.30 -10.89
CA HIS A 18 15.76 -27.54 -11.26
C HIS A 18 16.17 -26.56 -12.37
N SER A 19 17.27 -25.86 -12.13
CA SER A 19 17.86 -24.87 -13.02
C SER A 19 18.48 -25.54 -14.25
N LEU A 20 18.04 -25.15 -15.45
CA LEU A 20 18.73 -25.45 -16.71
C LEU A 20 19.61 -24.24 -17.05
N SER A 21 20.92 -24.46 -16.99
CA SER A 21 21.94 -23.48 -17.36
C SER A 21 21.98 -23.30 -18.87
N THR A 22 21.67 -22.10 -19.34
CA THR A 22 22.00 -21.64 -20.69
C THR A 22 22.92 -20.43 -20.55
N GLN A 23 24.21 -20.67 -20.82
CA GLN A 23 25.21 -19.61 -20.96
C GLN A 23 24.97 -18.89 -22.28
N SER A 24 24.66 -17.59 -22.22
CA SER A 24 24.72 -16.69 -23.36
C SER A 24 25.72 -15.58 -23.04
N THR A 25 26.84 -15.62 -23.74
CA THR A 25 27.90 -14.61 -23.76
C THR A 25 27.39 -13.37 -24.48
N THR A 26 27.29 -12.23 -23.78
CA THR A 26 27.12 -10.93 -24.43
C THR A 26 27.97 -9.87 -23.73
N ILE A 27 29.10 -9.59 -24.39
CA ILE A 27 29.80 -8.30 -24.58
C ILE A 27 29.64 -7.26 -23.45
N GLN A 28 30.75 -7.05 -22.74
CA GLN A 28 30.97 -5.90 -21.86
C GLN A 28 30.93 -4.60 -22.68
N THR A 29 30.06 -3.67 -22.27
CA THR A 29 30.19 -2.24 -22.60
C THR A 29 30.23 -1.47 -21.29
N PRO A 30 31.15 -0.51 -21.09
CA PRO A 30 31.25 0.25 -19.85
C PRO A 30 30.27 1.43 -19.91
N TYR A 31 28.97 1.15 -19.92
CA TYR A 31 27.98 2.18 -19.65
C TYR A 31 27.70 2.17 -18.16
N ARG A 32 28.32 3.13 -17.48
CA ARG A 32 27.98 3.56 -16.12
C ARG A 32 26.48 3.90 -16.10
N LYS A 33 25.65 2.93 -15.71
CA LYS A 33 24.26 3.19 -15.30
C LYS A 33 24.35 3.95 -13.99
N THR A 34 24.32 5.27 -14.05
CA THR A 34 23.73 6.02 -12.95
C THR A 34 22.34 5.44 -12.74
N PRO A 35 21.97 5.00 -11.52
CA PRO A 35 20.58 4.71 -11.23
C PRO A 35 19.87 6.05 -11.38
N ILE A 36 19.12 6.23 -12.46
CA ILE A 36 18.11 7.29 -12.49
C ILE A 36 17.18 6.90 -11.33
N PRO A 37 17.11 7.68 -10.24
CA PRO A 37 16.15 7.40 -9.20
C PRO A 37 14.78 7.37 -9.90
N PRO A 38 13.92 6.37 -9.64
CA PRO A 38 12.53 6.48 -10.06
C PRO A 38 12.07 7.88 -9.68
N GLN A 39 11.46 8.66 -10.59
CA GLN A 39 11.03 10.03 -10.25
C GLN A 39 10.11 10.06 -9.02
N ASP A 40 9.52 8.91 -8.68
CA ASP A 40 8.72 8.69 -7.47
C ASP A 40 9.54 8.40 -6.19
N SER A 41 10.85 8.09 -6.27
CA SER A 41 11.68 7.89 -5.07
C SER A 41 11.84 9.19 -4.30
N ASP A 42 11.99 10.32 -4.99
CA ASP A 42 12.13 11.61 -4.34
C ASP A 42 10.81 12.05 -3.68
N THR A 43 9.66 11.69 -4.28
CA THR A 43 8.34 11.97 -3.70
C THR A 43 8.01 11.04 -2.53
N LEU A 44 8.43 9.77 -2.59
CA LEU A 44 8.33 8.82 -1.47
C LEU A 44 9.28 9.20 -0.32
N ASN A 45 10.50 9.62 -0.62
CA ASN A 45 11.46 10.09 0.39
C ASN A 45 10.95 11.32 1.14
N LYS A 46 10.12 12.15 0.48
CA LYS A 46 9.47 13.30 1.12
C LYS A 46 8.55 12.89 2.28
N LEU A 47 8.07 11.65 2.29
CA LEU A 47 7.25 11.07 3.35
C LEU A 47 8.06 10.64 4.59
N ASP A 48 9.37 10.49 4.45
CA ASP A 48 10.29 10.10 5.54
C ASP A 48 10.77 11.29 6.38
N HIS A 49 10.51 12.52 5.91
CA HIS A 49 10.81 13.71 6.70
C HIS A 49 9.94 13.77 7.97
N LYS A 50 10.58 14.15 9.09
CA LYS A 50 9.97 14.24 10.43
C LYS A 50 8.91 15.33 10.57
N ASP A 51 8.77 16.19 9.57
CA ASP A 51 7.79 17.26 9.58
C ASP A 51 6.38 16.69 9.39
N TRP A 52 5.43 17.21 10.17
CA TRP A 52 4.03 16.83 10.07
C TRP A 52 3.50 17.17 8.68
N LEU A 53 3.00 16.17 7.97
CA LEU A 53 2.50 16.38 6.62
C LEU A 53 1.07 16.89 6.70
N ALA A 54 0.89 18.15 6.33
CA ALA A 54 -0.45 18.72 6.20
C ALA A 54 -1.26 17.90 5.18
N PRO A 55 -2.59 17.70 5.39
CA PRO A 55 -3.41 16.91 4.49
C PRO A 55 -3.33 17.34 3.01
N CYS A 56 -3.20 18.64 2.76
CA CYS A 56 -3.03 19.19 1.42
C CYS A 56 -1.69 18.77 0.77
N GLU A 57 -0.61 18.66 1.54
CA GLU A 57 0.69 18.22 1.04
C GLU A 57 0.66 16.73 0.69
N VAL A 58 -0.04 15.91 1.47
CA VAL A 58 -0.25 14.49 1.18
C VAL A 58 -0.95 14.33 -0.17
N LEU A 59 -1.97 15.13 -0.46
CA LEU A 59 -2.66 15.11 -1.75
C LEU A 59 -1.74 15.54 -2.91
N LYS A 60 -0.90 16.55 -2.72
CA LYS A 60 0.09 16.99 -3.73
C LYS A 60 1.13 15.92 -4.03
N ILE A 61 1.62 15.22 -3.01
CA ILE A 61 2.58 14.13 -3.18
C ILE A 61 1.90 12.98 -3.93
N THR A 62 0.69 12.61 -3.52
CA THR A 62 -0.10 11.54 -4.16
C THR A 62 -0.41 11.86 -5.62
N SER A 63 -0.74 13.12 -5.94
CA SER A 63 -1.00 13.53 -7.32
C SER A 63 0.26 13.50 -8.19
N ALA A 64 1.41 13.85 -7.61
CA ALA A 64 2.71 13.85 -8.29
C ALA A 64 3.25 12.45 -8.61
N ILE A 65 2.84 11.41 -7.86
CA ILE A 65 3.24 10.02 -8.15
C ILE A 65 2.67 9.59 -9.51
N LYS A 66 3.57 9.17 -10.40
CA LYS A 66 3.22 8.72 -11.76
C LYS A 66 2.99 7.23 -11.81
N ASN A 67 3.81 6.44 -11.10
CA ASN A 67 3.67 5.00 -11.12
C ASN A 67 2.53 4.55 -10.19
N PRO A 68 1.49 3.87 -10.71
CA PRO A 68 0.36 3.43 -9.89
C PRO A 68 0.75 2.38 -8.83
N THR A 69 1.79 1.57 -9.07
CA THR A 69 2.30 0.61 -8.08
C THR A 69 2.93 1.31 -6.87
N SER A 70 3.57 2.48 -7.08
CA SER A 70 4.16 3.28 -6.00
C SER A 70 3.12 3.87 -5.05
N LEU A 71 1.84 3.99 -5.46
CA LEU A 71 0.77 4.50 -4.61
C LEU A 71 0.46 3.58 -3.43
N ILE A 72 0.58 2.26 -3.62
CA ILE A 72 0.36 1.29 -2.53
C ILE A 72 1.48 1.41 -1.50
N THR A 73 2.73 1.45 -1.95
CA THR A 73 3.89 1.68 -1.09
C THR A 73 3.78 3.01 -0.34
N PHE A 74 3.34 4.08 -1.02
CA PHE A 74 3.08 5.38 -0.41
C PHE A 74 2.03 5.28 0.70
N LEU A 75 0.89 4.64 0.45
CA LEU A 75 -0.17 4.45 1.45
C LEU A 75 0.32 3.66 2.66
N ASP A 76 1.08 2.58 2.43
CA ASP A 76 1.62 1.78 3.52
C ASP A 76 2.62 2.56 4.36
N GLN A 77 3.47 3.38 3.75
CA GLN A 77 4.39 4.27 4.48
C GLN A 77 3.62 5.36 5.23
N TYR A 78 2.64 6.01 4.59
CA TYR A 78 1.88 7.12 5.19
C TYR A 78 1.08 6.64 6.39
N SER A 79 0.50 5.44 6.31
CA SER A 79 -0.28 4.83 7.39
C SER A 79 0.50 4.50 8.66
N LYS A 80 1.82 4.34 8.57
CA LYS A 80 2.69 4.04 9.71
C LYS A 80 3.07 5.29 10.50
N ARG A 81 2.78 6.48 9.96
CA ARG A 81 3.11 7.74 10.62
C ARG A 81 2.19 8.02 11.80
N LYS A 82 2.70 8.73 12.81
CA LYS A 82 1.93 9.08 14.02
C LYS A 82 0.83 10.11 13.76
N ASP A 83 1.05 10.99 12.79
CA ASP A 83 0.10 12.01 12.32
C ASP A 83 -0.86 11.47 11.26
N TYR A 84 -0.87 10.15 11.04
CA TYR A 84 -1.72 9.53 10.05
C TYR A 84 -3.19 9.77 10.36
N LYS A 85 -3.85 10.51 9.46
CA LYS A 85 -5.30 10.70 9.48
C LYS A 85 -5.87 10.19 8.16
N PRO A 86 -6.70 9.12 8.19
CA PRO A 86 -7.46 8.68 7.03
C PRO A 86 -8.23 9.86 6.43
N ASN A 87 -8.14 10.02 5.11
CA ASN A 87 -8.78 11.11 4.38
C ASN A 87 -9.48 10.55 3.14
N GLU A 88 -10.76 10.84 2.99
CA GLU A 88 -11.55 10.41 1.83
C GLU A 88 -10.97 10.94 0.52
N ALA A 89 -10.55 12.21 0.48
CA ALA A 89 -9.96 12.81 -0.72
C ALA A 89 -8.69 12.08 -1.17
N LEU A 90 -7.90 11.58 -0.21
CA LEU A 90 -6.70 10.79 -0.50
C LEU A 90 -7.08 9.44 -1.11
N TYR A 91 -8.02 8.74 -0.49
CA TYR A 91 -8.46 7.43 -0.98
C TYR A 91 -9.10 7.51 -2.36
N THR A 92 -9.97 8.48 -2.59
CA THR A 92 -10.58 8.73 -3.90
C THR A 92 -9.52 8.99 -4.96
N LEU A 93 -8.49 9.81 -4.66
CA LEU A 93 -7.40 10.09 -5.58
C LEU A 93 -6.59 8.82 -5.92
N VAL A 94 -6.28 8.00 -4.93
CA VAL A 94 -5.55 6.74 -5.15
C VAL A 94 -6.39 5.77 -5.97
N ILE A 95 -7.65 5.54 -5.61
CA ILE A 95 -8.55 4.63 -6.33
C ILE A 95 -8.70 5.07 -7.78
N ASN A 96 -8.90 6.37 -8.04
CA ASN A 96 -9.02 6.90 -9.40
C ASN A 96 -7.76 6.63 -10.24
N LYS A 97 -6.56 6.84 -9.67
CA LYS A 97 -5.30 6.55 -10.36
C LYS A 97 -5.10 5.05 -10.61
N LEU A 98 -5.45 4.19 -9.66
CA LEU A 98 -5.37 2.73 -9.82
C LEU A 98 -6.38 2.23 -10.86
N ALA A 99 -7.59 2.81 -10.90
CA ALA A 99 -8.62 2.47 -11.87
C ALA A 99 -8.21 2.84 -13.29
N GLN A 100 -7.60 4.02 -13.49
CA GLN A 100 -7.02 4.40 -14.79
C GLN A 100 -5.92 3.43 -15.25
N ALA A 101 -5.20 2.81 -14.31
CA ALA A 101 -4.19 1.81 -14.58
C ALA A 101 -4.74 0.37 -14.66
N ASN A 102 -6.07 0.17 -14.55
CA ASN A 102 -6.73 -1.14 -14.49
C ASN A 102 -6.19 -2.08 -13.39
N MET A 103 -5.68 -1.53 -12.28
CA MET A 103 -5.12 -2.30 -11.17
C MET A 103 -6.19 -2.66 -10.13
N PHE A 104 -7.14 -3.52 -10.51
CA PHE A 104 -8.28 -3.86 -9.65
C PHE A 104 -7.90 -4.57 -8.35
N ASP A 105 -6.90 -5.46 -8.38
CA ASP A 105 -6.40 -6.12 -7.16
C ASP A 105 -5.89 -5.10 -6.12
N ALA A 106 -5.26 -4.02 -6.59
CA ALA A 106 -4.77 -2.94 -5.73
C ALA A 106 -5.92 -2.08 -5.20
N ILE A 107 -7.00 -1.90 -5.98
CA ILE A 107 -8.22 -1.23 -5.51
C ILE A 107 -8.90 -2.04 -4.41
N ASP A 108 -9.01 -3.36 -4.57
CA ASP A 108 -9.58 -4.23 -3.55
C ASP A 108 -8.78 -4.17 -2.24
N TYR A 109 -7.44 -4.14 -2.33
CA TYR A 109 -6.58 -3.90 -1.17
C TYR A 109 -6.90 -2.57 -0.46
N VAL A 110 -7.05 -1.48 -1.22
CA VAL A 110 -7.39 -0.16 -0.67
C VAL A 110 -8.79 -0.16 -0.04
N MET A 111 -9.77 -0.85 -0.64
CA MET A 111 -11.13 -0.96 -0.09
C MET A 111 -11.15 -1.77 1.22
N GLN A 112 -10.42 -2.89 1.29
CA GLN A 112 -10.26 -3.66 2.52
C GLN A 112 -9.65 -2.81 3.63
N ARG A 113 -8.65 -1.99 3.28
CA ARG A 113 -8.03 -1.04 4.21
C ARG A 113 -9.02 -0.01 4.74
N ILE A 114 -9.77 0.65 3.86
CA ILE A 114 -10.80 1.64 4.24
C ILE A 114 -11.81 1.01 5.20
N ASN A 115 -12.23 -0.23 4.95
CA ASN A 115 -13.13 -0.95 5.84
C ASN A 115 -12.49 -1.22 7.21
N ALA A 116 -11.25 -1.71 7.25
CA ALA A 116 -10.54 -1.94 8.51
C ALA A 116 -10.39 -0.66 9.35
N GLU A 117 -10.08 0.46 8.70
CA GLU A 117 -9.98 1.77 9.36
C GLU A 117 -11.34 2.29 9.85
N ARG A 118 -12.42 2.10 9.08
CA ARG A 118 -13.79 2.39 9.53
C ARG A 118 -14.17 1.60 10.76
N HIS A 119 -13.74 0.33 10.86
CA HIS A 119 -14.01 -0.51 12.02
C HIS A 119 -13.16 -0.13 13.25
N CYS A 120 -11.92 0.34 13.06
CA CYS A 120 -11.11 0.87 14.17
C CYS A 120 -11.65 2.23 14.68
N CYS A 121 -12.34 2.99 13.84
CA CYS A 121 -12.97 4.26 14.18
C CYS A 121 -14.45 4.12 14.61
N ARG A 122 -14.98 2.90 14.73
CA ARG A 122 -16.30 2.65 15.34
C ARG A 122 -16.18 2.81 16.84
N LEU A 123 -16.47 4.03 17.28
CA LEU A 123 -17.15 4.40 18.52
C LEU A 123 -17.30 3.27 19.54
N SER A 124 -16.64 3.45 20.69
CA SER A 124 -16.98 2.82 21.96
C SER A 124 -18.43 3.15 22.36
N ASP A 125 -19.40 2.59 21.66
CA ASP A 125 -20.81 2.62 22.04
C ASP A 125 -21.11 1.41 22.94
N GLU A 126 -20.47 1.36 24.10
CA GLU A 126 -21.01 0.59 25.23
C GLU A 126 -20.62 1.20 26.59
N LEU A 127 -20.82 2.52 26.74
CA LEU A 127 -21.27 3.05 28.03
C LEU A 127 -22.78 2.82 28.13
N LYS A 128 -23.17 1.56 28.32
CA LYS A 128 -24.54 1.14 28.57
C LYS A 128 -24.66 0.49 29.95
N SER A 129 -24.05 1.09 30.95
CA SER A 129 -24.13 0.64 32.34
C SER A 129 -24.24 1.82 33.29
N LEU A 130 -25.39 2.49 33.29
CA LEU A 130 -25.90 3.20 34.46
C LEU A 130 -27.38 3.56 34.22
N GLU A 131 -28.20 2.52 34.15
CA GLU A 131 -29.58 2.59 34.65
C GLU A 131 -29.64 1.59 35.81
N ASP A 132 -29.41 2.11 37.02
CA ASP A 132 -29.89 1.57 38.29
C ASP A 132 -30.57 2.73 39.05
#